data_AF-A0A9D5BAP3-F1
#
_entry.id   AF-A0A9D5BAP3-F1
#
_cell.length_a   1.000
_cell.length_b   1.000
_cell.length_c   1.000
_cell.angle_alpha   90.00
_cell.angle_beta   90.00
_cell.angle_gamma   90.00
#
_symmetry.space_group_name_H-M   'P 1'
#
loop_
_entity.id
_entity.type
_entity.pdbx_description
1 polymer ?
#
loop_
_entity_poly.entity_id
_entity_poly.type
_entity_poly.pdbx_seq_one_letter_code
_entity_poly.pdbx_strand_id
1 'polypeptide(L)'
;GMQHVRNFYNSEAQMLRSNFQPSFISQTYKSSISKQRSKAENKLLAAKKHSEAERRRRMRINGQYDTLRNILPNLIKKDKASILVETIKQVIELKKKASKLEDSHDTSEVKFPSGADRLNLEK
;
A
#
# COMPACT_ATOMS: atom_id res chain seq x y z
N GLY A 1 -13.68 -1.89 5.74
CA GLY A 1 -12.94 -0.94 4.90
C GLY A 1 -11.66 -1.56 4.39
N MET A 2 -11.52 -1.71 3.08
CA MET A 2 -10.30 -2.05 2.31
C MET A 2 -10.48 -1.65 0.81
N GLN A 3 -11.66 -1.11 0.46
CA GLN A 3 -12.03 -0.72 -0.91
C GLN A 3 -11.33 0.60 -1.30
N HIS A 4 -11.19 1.54 -0.36
CA HIS A 4 -10.58 2.86 -0.63
C HIS A 4 -9.12 2.77 -1.10
N VAL A 5 -8.33 1.85 -0.53
CA VAL A 5 -6.93 1.64 -0.95
C VAL A 5 -6.87 1.00 -2.33
N ARG A 6 -7.71 -0.01 -2.60
CA ARG A 6 -7.84 -0.62 -3.94
C ARG A 6 -8.25 0.41 -5.00
N ASN A 7 -9.13 1.34 -4.64
CA ASN A 7 -9.58 2.40 -5.53
C ASN A 7 -8.46 3.42 -5.82
N PHE A 8 -7.60 3.72 -4.85
CA PHE A 8 -6.45 4.62 -5.07
C PHE A 8 -5.45 4.04 -6.10
N TYR A 9 -5.08 2.76 -5.96
CA TYR A 9 -4.18 2.07 -6.90
C TYR A 9 -4.80 1.80 -8.27
N ASN A 10 -6.12 1.62 -8.35
CA ASN A 10 -6.83 1.49 -9.63
C ASN A 10 -7.11 2.84 -10.31
N SER A 11 -7.26 3.93 -9.54
CA SER A 11 -7.57 5.27 -10.05
C SER A 11 -6.38 5.91 -10.76
N GLU A 12 -5.15 5.82 -10.21
CA GLU A 12 -3.96 6.29 -10.93
C GLU A 12 -3.74 5.55 -12.26
N ALA A 13 -4.02 4.24 -12.29
CA ALA A 13 -3.95 3.45 -13.51
C ALA A 13 -5.02 3.86 -14.55
N GLN A 14 -6.15 4.43 -14.11
CA GLN A 14 -7.20 4.96 -14.98
C GLN A 14 -6.92 6.41 -15.43
N MET A 15 -6.24 7.23 -14.62
CA MET A 15 -5.85 8.61 -14.99
C MET A 15 -4.80 8.67 -16.11
N LEU A 16 -4.02 7.60 -16.32
CA LEU A 16 -3.17 7.47 -17.51
C LEU A 16 -3.93 7.06 -18.78
N ARG A 17 -5.25 6.83 -18.69
CA ARG A 17 -6.14 6.46 -19.80
C ARG A 17 -6.91 7.66 -20.37
N SER A 18 -6.98 8.78 -19.65
CA SER A 18 -7.91 9.90 -19.92
C SER A 18 -7.43 10.93 -20.95
N ASN A 19 -6.27 10.75 -21.58
CA ASN A 19 -5.88 11.57 -22.75
C ASN A 19 -6.44 11.04 -24.09
N PHE A 20 -7.35 10.06 -24.06
CA PHE A 20 -8.16 9.72 -25.23
C PHE A 20 -9.52 10.40 -25.11
N GLN A 21 -9.63 11.60 -25.69
CA GLN A 21 -10.90 12.26 -25.95
C GLN A 21 -11.87 11.27 -26.63
N PRO A 22 -13.02 10.95 -26.02
CA PRO A 22 -14.05 10.16 -26.68
C PRO A 22 -14.90 11.10 -27.53
N SER A 23 -14.41 11.45 -28.71
CA SER A 23 -15.24 12.01 -29.78
C SER A 23 -14.78 11.44 -31.12
N PHE A 24 -15.75 10.89 -31.87
CA PHE A 24 -15.69 10.45 -33.27
C PHE A 24 -15.45 8.98 -33.65
N ILE A 25 -15.39 8.00 -32.73
CA ILE A 25 -15.27 6.56 -33.11
C ILE A 25 -16.41 5.70 -32.54
N SER A 26 -17.66 6.16 -32.65
CA SER A 26 -18.83 5.30 -32.43
C SER A 26 -19.34 4.63 -33.72
N GLN A 27 -18.68 4.83 -34.87
CA GLN A 27 -19.20 4.37 -36.16
C GLN A 27 -18.64 3.01 -36.65
N THR A 28 -17.57 2.46 -36.06
CA THR A 28 -16.89 1.27 -36.65
C THR A 28 -16.99 -0.02 -35.84
N TYR A 29 -17.67 -0.04 -34.69
CA TYR A 29 -17.75 -1.24 -33.84
C TYR A 29 -18.76 -2.31 -34.30
N LYS A 30 -19.38 -2.18 -35.48
CA LYS A 30 -20.37 -3.14 -36.00
C LYS A 30 -19.97 -3.91 -37.27
N SER A 31 -18.71 -3.87 -37.72
CA SER A 31 -18.29 -4.71 -38.86
C SER A 31 -16.89 -5.28 -38.69
N SER A 32 -16.80 -6.44 -38.03
CA SER A 32 -15.90 -7.56 -38.37
C SER A 32 -15.92 -8.62 -37.25
N ILE A 33 -17.09 -9.18 -36.97
CA ILE A 33 -17.16 -10.46 -36.24
C ILE A 33 -16.90 -11.55 -37.28
N SER A 34 -15.73 -12.20 -37.17
CA SER A 34 -15.33 -13.51 -37.77
C SER A 34 -14.09 -13.56 -38.70
N LYS A 35 -13.25 -12.53 -38.80
CA LYS A 35 -11.90 -12.76 -39.38
C LYS A 35 -11.04 -13.50 -38.36
N GLN A 36 -10.79 -14.80 -38.59
CA GLN A 36 -9.81 -15.58 -37.83
C GLN A 36 -8.47 -14.84 -37.89
N ARG A 37 -8.05 -14.29 -36.75
CA ARG A 37 -6.76 -13.61 -36.62
C ARG A 37 -5.63 -14.57 -36.94
N SER A 38 -4.65 -14.10 -37.70
CA SER A 38 -3.50 -14.94 -38.02
C SER A 38 -2.75 -15.33 -36.74
N LYS A 39 -2.03 -16.45 -36.76
CA LYS A 39 -1.17 -16.87 -35.64
C LYS A 39 -0.18 -15.77 -35.24
N ALA A 40 0.30 -14.99 -36.22
CA ALA A 40 1.19 -13.85 -36.00
C ALA A 40 0.50 -12.69 -35.26
N GLU A 41 -0.71 -12.31 -35.67
CA GLU A 41 -1.50 -11.27 -35.00
C GLU A 41 -1.81 -11.64 -33.55
N ASN A 42 -2.19 -12.89 -33.30
CA ASN A 42 -2.44 -13.38 -31.94
C ASN A 42 -1.18 -13.33 -31.07
N LYS A 43 -0.01 -13.66 -31.62
CA LYS A 43 1.28 -13.56 -30.91
C LYS A 43 1.63 -12.11 -30.56
N LEU A 44 1.41 -11.17 -31.49
CA LEU A 44 1.64 -9.73 -31.24
C LEU A 44 0.72 -9.19 -30.14
N LEU A 45 -0.56 -9.57 -30.15
CA LEU A 45 -1.53 -9.17 -29.13
C LEU A 45 -1.17 -9.76 -27.75
N ALA A 46 -0.72 -11.01 -27.70
CA ALA A 46 -0.25 -11.63 -26.47
C ALA A 46 0.98 -10.89 -25.90
N ALA A 47 1.96 -10.57 -26.75
CA ALA A 47 3.14 -9.80 -26.36
C ALA A 47 2.75 -8.41 -25.82
N LYS A 48 1.82 -7.71 -26.49
CA LYS A 48 1.32 -6.41 -26.02
C LYS A 48 0.63 -6.52 -24.66
N LYS A 49 -0.24 -7.52 -24.48
CA LYS A 49 -0.91 -7.78 -23.18
C LYS A 49 0.10 -8.05 -22.06
N HIS A 50 1.14 -8.84 -22.35
CA HIS A 50 2.21 -9.13 -21.40
C HIS A 50 3.00 -7.86 -21.02
N SER A 51 3.39 -7.06 -22.01
CA SER A 51 4.08 -5.78 -21.79
C SER A 51 3.27 -4.82 -20.92
N GLU A 52 1.96 -4.71 -21.19
CA GLU A 52 1.03 -3.92 -20.38
C GLU A 52 0.90 -4.44 -18.94
N ALA A 53 0.83 -5.76 -18.77
CA ALA A 53 0.78 -6.38 -17.45
C ALA A 53 2.04 -6.08 -16.62
N GLU A 54 3.22 -6.22 -17.22
CA GLU A 54 4.49 -5.92 -16.55
C GLU A 54 4.63 -4.42 -16.23
N ARG A 55 4.17 -3.54 -17.13
CA ARG A 55 4.12 -2.09 -16.84
C ARG A 55 3.31 -1.81 -15.57
N ARG A 56 2.11 -2.39 -15.44
CA ARG A 56 1.27 -2.24 -14.23
C ARG A 56 1.96 -2.80 -12.99
N ARG A 57 2.61 -3.96 -13.11
CA ARG A 57 3.39 -4.54 -12.00
C ARG A 57 4.48 -3.56 -11.52
N ARG A 58 5.24 -2.97 -12.44
CA ARG A 58 6.29 -1.99 -12.12
C ARG A 58 5.73 -0.72 -11.50
N MET A 59 4.62 -0.19 -12.03
CA MET A 59 3.95 0.99 -11.46
C MET A 59 3.52 0.73 -10.02
N ARG A 60 2.89 -0.41 -9.73
CA ARG A 60 2.48 -0.77 -8.37
C ARG A 60 3.69 -0.85 -7.42
N ILE A 61 4.77 -1.50 -7.84
CA ILE A 61 5.99 -1.60 -7.03
C ILE A 61 6.56 -0.21 -6.77
N ASN A 62 6.67 0.65 -7.78
CA ASN A 62 7.21 1.99 -7.61
C ASN A 62 6.32 2.85 -6.69
N GLY A 63 4.99 2.75 -6.80
CA GLY A 63 4.06 3.42 -5.87
C GLY A 63 4.21 2.96 -4.41
N GLN A 64 4.58 1.69 -4.17
CA GLN A 64 4.95 1.24 -2.83
C GLN A 64 6.23 1.93 -2.33
N TYR A 65 7.25 2.07 -3.19
CA TYR A 65 8.47 2.82 -2.83
C TYR A 65 8.15 4.30 -2.54
N ASP A 66 7.24 4.93 -3.27
CA ASP A 66 6.80 6.30 -3.00
C ASP A 66 6.08 6.42 -1.66
N THR A 67 5.21 5.46 -1.34
CA THR A 67 4.56 5.39 -0.03
C THR A 67 5.59 5.27 1.09
N LEU A 68 6.61 4.41 0.92
CA LEU A 68 7.70 4.27 1.89
C LEU A 68 8.46 5.60 2.08
N ARG A 69 8.79 6.31 0.99
CA ARG A 69 9.47 7.62 1.07
C ARG A 69 8.69 8.63 1.92
N ASN A 70 7.37 8.60 1.87
CA ASN A 70 6.53 9.55 2.59
C ASN A 70 6.40 9.25 4.09
N ILE A 71 6.52 7.97 4.49
CA ILE A 71 6.34 7.57 5.89
C ILE A 71 7.65 7.46 6.67
N LEU A 72 8.79 7.35 5.98
CA LEU A 72 10.08 7.17 6.62
C LEU A 72 10.67 8.51 7.08
N PRO A 73 11.08 8.63 8.35
CA PRO A 73 11.80 9.80 8.81
C PRO A 73 13.20 9.86 8.18
N ASN A 74 13.72 11.06 7.95
CA ASN A 74 15.13 11.32 7.60
C ASN A 74 15.65 10.68 6.30
N LEU A 75 14.77 10.39 5.34
CA LEU A 75 15.18 9.81 4.06
C LEU A 75 15.74 10.87 3.09
N ILE A 76 17.04 11.15 3.18
CA ILE A 76 17.74 12.07 2.25
C ILE A 76 17.96 11.41 0.88
N LYS A 77 18.28 10.11 0.87
CA LYS A 77 18.59 9.34 -0.34
C LYS A 77 17.35 8.60 -0.84
N LYS A 78 16.97 8.87 -2.08
CA LYS A 78 15.74 8.35 -2.71
C LYS A 78 15.94 7.06 -3.51
N ASP A 79 17.15 6.48 -3.50
CA ASP A 79 17.42 5.22 -4.16
C ASP A 79 16.75 4.03 -3.44
N LYS A 80 16.54 2.93 -4.17
CA LYS A 80 15.75 1.79 -3.68
C LYS A 80 16.41 1.08 -2.50
N ALA A 81 17.73 0.97 -2.48
CA ALA A 81 18.43 0.27 -1.42
C ALA A 81 18.34 1.06 -0.11
N SER A 82 18.58 2.37 -0.15
CA SER A 82 18.46 3.24 1.02
C SER A 82 17.04 3.20 1.62
N ILE A 83 16.00 3.21 0.79
CA ILE A 83 14.60 3.10 1.27
C ILE A 83 14.38 1.80 2.03
N LEU A 84 14.83 0.66 1.50
CA LEU A 84 14.62 -0.64 2.14
C LEU A 84 15.37 -0.73 3.47
N VAL A 85 16.62 -0.27 3.52
CA VAL A 85 17.42 -0.24 4.75
C VAL A 85 16.73 0.60 5.82
N GLU A 86 16.27 1.81 5.47
CA GLU A 86 15.62 2.70 6.43
C GLU A 86 14.26 2.16 6.89
N THR A 87 13.51 1.50 5.99
CA THR A 87 12.25 0.82 6.34
C THR A 87 12.48 -0.26 7.40
N ILE A 88 13.50 -1.09 7.23
CA ILE A 88 13.81 -2.16 8.18
C ILE A 88 14.18 -1.57 9.55
N LYS A 89 15.02 -0.53 9.58
CA LYS A 89 15.40 0.17 10.82
C LYS A 89 14.18 0.71 11.55
N GLN A 90 13.32 1.47 10.85
CA GLN A 90 12.12 2.07 11.44
C GLN A 90 11.19 1.01 12.04
N VAL A 91 10.99 -0.13 11.37
CA VAL A 91 10.16 -1.22 11.90
C VAL A 91 10.76 -1.82 13.17
N ILE A 92 12.08 -2.03 13.21
CA ILE A 92 12.77 -2.55 14.40
C ILE A 92 12.65 -1.56 15.57
N GLU A 93 12.85 -0.27 15.32
CA GLU A 93 12.72 0.76 16.36
C GLU A 93 11.29 0.86 16.91
N LEU A 94 10.29 0.84 16.04
CA LEU A 94 8.88 0.87 16.45
C LEU A 94 8.53 -0.35 17.31
N LYS A 95 9.00 -1.55 16.93
CA LYS A 95 8.81 -2.77 17.76
C LYS A 95 9.47 -2.63 19.14
N LYS A 96 10.69 -2.10 19.21
CA LYS A 96 11.38 -1.85 20.49
C LYS A 96 10.63 -0.85 21.35
N LYS A 97 10.10 0.24 20.76
CA LYS A 97 9.32 1.25 21.49
C LYS A 97 8.00 0.67 22.03
N ALA A 98 7.30 -0.13 21.23
CA ALA A 98 6.08 -0.80 21.65
C ALA A 98 6.32 -1.76 22.82
N SER A 99 7.33 -2.64 22.73
CA SER A 99 7.68 -3.57 23.82
C SER A 99 8.03 -2.84 25.12
N LYS A 100 8.81 -1.76 25.07
CA LYS A 100 9.14 -0.98 26.27
C LYS A 100 7.92 -0.35 26.94
N LEU A 101 6.92 0.06 26.15
CA LEU A 101 5.68 0.63 26.67
C LEU A 101 4.81 -0.45 27.34
N GLU A 102 4.79 -1.65 26.79
CA GLU A 102 4.10 -2.81 27.40
C GLU A 102 4.78 -3.22 28.72
N ASP A 103 6.11 -3.30 28.76
CA ASP A 103 6.86 -3.63 29.98
C ASP A 103 6.65 -2.57 31.09
N SER A 104 6.48 -1.30 30.71
CA SER A 104 6.18 -0.22 31.67
C SER A 104 4.76 -0.23 32.23
N HIS A 105 3.87 -1.06 31.68
CA HIS A 105 2.50 -1.23 32.16
C HIS A 105 2.36 -2.37 33.19
N ASP A 106 3.43 -3.15 33.43
CA ASP A 106 3.43 -4.31 34.34
C ASP A 106 3.97 -4.02 35.76
N THR A 107 4.37 -2.79 36.08
CA THR A 107 4.89 -2.45 37.42
C THR A 107 4.15 -1.35 38.17
N SER A 108 3.01 -0.86 37.67
CA SER A 108 2.12 -0.03 38.48
C SER A 108 0.94 -0.87 38.97
N GLU A 109 1.24 -1.81 39.87
CA GLU A 109 0.26 -2.33 40.82
C GLU A 109 -0.13 -1.15 41.73
N VAL A 110 -0.93 -0.22 41.20
CA VAL A 110 -1.66 0.75 42.00
C VAL A 110 -2.75 -0.07 42.68
N LYS A 111 -2.39 -0.71 43.81
CA LYS A 111 -3.37 -1.20 44.77
C LYS A 111 -4.14 0.02 45.23
N PHE A 112 -5.26 0.29 44.58
CA PHE A 112 -6.29 1.15 45.15
C PHE A 112 -6.57 0.58 46.54
N PRO A 113 -6.40 1.36 47.62
CA PRO A 113 -6.84 0.91 48.93
C PRO A 113 -8.35 0.71 48.82
N SER A 114 -8.75 -0.57 48.69
CA SER A 114 -10.14 -0.95 48.87
C SER A 114 -10.53 -0.48 50.26
N GLY A 115 -11.66 0.23 50.39
CA GLY A 115 -12.11 0.92 51.61
C GLY A 115 -12.40 0.03 52.84
N ALA A 116 -11.77 -1.14 52.91
CA ALA A 116 -11.77 -2.06 54.03
C ALA A 116 -10.66 -1.77 55.06
N ASP A 117 -9.71 -0.86 54.78
CA ASP A 117 -8.77 -0.35 55.80
C ASP A 117 -9.50 0.59 56.77
N ARG A 118 -10.40 0.02 57.57
CA ARG A 118 -11.04 0.68 58.69
C ARG A 118 -10.02 0.78 59.82
N LEU A 119 -9.57 2.00 60.09
CA LEU A 119 -8.75 2.34 61.24
C LEU A 119 -9.47 1.87 62.52
N ASN A 120 -8.88 0.91 63.23
CA ASN A 120 -9.33 0.55 64.57
C ASN A 120 -8.98 1.69 65.52
N LEU A 121 -9.98 2.48 65.92
CA LEU A 121 -9.88 3.30 67.13
C LEU A 121 -10.00 2.36 68.33
N GLU A 122 -8.87 2.07 68.96
CA GLU A 122 -8.84 1.47 70.29
C GLU A 122 -9.31 2.51 71.32
N LYS A 123 -10.12 2.06 72.28
CA LYS A 123 -10.96 2.87 73.18
C LYS A 123 -10.18 3.73 74.16
#